data_AF-A0A0L6CMF4-F1
#
_entry.id   AF-A0A0L6CMF4-F1
#
_cell.length_a   1.000
_cell.length_b   1.000
_cell.length_c   1.000
_cell.angle_alpha   90.00
_cell.angle_beta   90.00
_cell.angle_gamma   90.00
#
_symmetry.space_group_name_H-M   'P 1'
#
loop_
_entity.id
_entity.type
_entity.pdbx_description
1 polymer ?
#
loop_
_entity_poly.entity_id
_entity_poly.type
_entity_poly.pdbx_seq_one_letter_code
_entity_poly.pdbx_strand_id
1 'polypeptide(L)'
;MSRNETRLRRTHDTATAKEHGVSTWWAQKLIVEYEQARGVRGAGARPDGTFSGGASKRVGAPVAELFRAVTEASERERWLPGVQLTERTATAGRSARYDVSDGSRIAFTMRALGDDRAEIAAEHERLPDAEAAAHACQAWKDRLATLKAVVES
;
A
#
# COMPACT_ATOMS: atom_id res chain seq x y z
N MET A 1 41.80 4.25 51.78
CA MET A 1 41.66 2.80 52.06
C MET A 1 40.73 2.20 51.02
N SER A 2 41.19 1.10 50.42
CA SER A 2 40.71 0.47 49.19
C SER A 2 39.51 -0.48 49.40
N ARG A 3 38.64 -0.59 48.39
CA ARG A 3 38.19 -1.83 47.70
C ARG A 3 36.95 -1.54 46.81
N ASN A 4 37.10 -1.58 45.48
CA ASN A 4 36.91 -2.73 44.56
C ASN A 4 35.43 -3.09 44.32
N GLU A 5 34.83 -2.81 43.15
CA GLU A 5 34.96 -3.45 41.82
C GLU A 5 33.93 -4.57 41.60
N THR A 6 33.51 -4.69 40.32
CA THR A 6 32.90 -5.88 39.66
C THR A 6 31.36 -5.90 39.61
N ARG A 7 30.63 -6.18 38.52
CA ARG A 7 30.82 -6.34 37.06
C ARG A 7 29.47 -6.82 36.50
N LEU A 8 29.09 -6.38 35.29
CA LEU A 8 28.19 -7.02 34.30
C LEU A 8 26.78 -7.53 34.75
N ARG A 9 25.74 -7.12 34.03
CA ARG A 9 25.26 -7.84 32.82
C ARG A 9 24.07 -7.13 32.18
N ARG A 10 24.23 -6.88 30.88
CA ARG A 10 23.18 -6.64 29.89
C ARG A 10 22.12 -7.75 29.98
N THR A 11 20.87 -7.37 30.26
CA THR A 11 19.66 -8.07 29.80
C THR A 11 18.69 -6.98 29.35
N HIS A 12 18.70 -6.67 28.05
CA HIS A 12 17.57 -5.99 27.42
C HIS A 12 16.70 -7.12 26.91
N ASP A 13 15.61 -7.40 27.62
CA ASP A 13 14.54 -8.24 27.10
C ASP A 13 13.24 -7.85 27.80
N THR A 14 12.30 -7.27 27.05
CA THR A 14 10.96 -7.83 26.82
C THR A 14 10.03 -6.79 26.19
N ALA A 15 9.45 -7.21 25.05
CA ALA A 15 8.26 -6.74 24.33
C ALA A 15 7.32 -5.77 25.09
N THR A 16 6.77 -4.74 24.47
CA THR A 16 5.71 -4.86 23.45
C THR A 16 5.52 -3.48 22.79
N ALA A 17 5.89 -3.34 21.53
CA ALA A 17 5.47 -2.18 20.74
C ALA A 17 3.99 -2.38 20.39
N LYS A 18 3.14 -1.59 21.05
CA LYS A 18 1.70 -1.45 20.78
C LYS A 18 1.38 -1.58 19.29
N GLU A 19 0.76 -2.70 18.96
CA GLU A 19 -0.12 -2.82 17.81
C GLU A 19 -1.21 -1.73 17.92
N HIS A 20 -1.76 -1.28 16.80
CA HIS A 20 -2.66 -0.11 16.65
C HIS A 20 -1.94 1.23 16.44
N GLY A 21 -1.62 1.54 15.18
CA GLY A 21 -1.17 2.90 14.84
C GLY A 21 -1.34 3.35 13.41
N VAL A 22 -1.47 2.46 12.40
CA VAL A 22 -1.28 2.92 11.00
C VAL A 22 -2.17 2.23 9.95
N SER A 23 -3.17 1.40 10.31
CA SER A 23 -4.15 0.94 9.30
C SER A 23 -5.33 1.89 9.11
N THR A 24 -5.68 2.67 10.13
CA THR A 24 -6.89 3.53 10.04
C THR A 24 -6.56 4.90 9.44
N TRP A 25 -5.38 5.48 9.72
CA TRP A 25 -5.00 6.80 9.20
C TRP A 25 -4.56 6.77 7.71
N TRP A 26 -3.78 5.78 7.28
CA TRP A 26 -3.47 5.60 5.85
C TRP A 26 -4.70 5.23 5.03
N ALA A 27 -5.61 4.42 5.59
CA ALA A 27 -6.89 4.09 4.95
C ALA A 27 -7.87 5.28 4.93
N GLN A 28 -7.91 6.12 5.97
CA GLN A 28 -8.79 7.31 6.01
C GLN A 28 -8.41 8.33 4.95
N LYS A 29 -7.11 8.50 4.65
CA LYS A 29 -6.71 9.46 3.62
C LYS A 29 -7.07 9.01 2.20
N LEU A 30 -7.28 7.71 1.97
CA LEU A 30 -7.53 7.13 0.65
C LEU A 30 -9.02 6.76 0.40
N ILE A 31 -9.89 6.84 1.41
CA ILE A 31 -11.29 6.40 1.33
C ILE A 31 -12.29 7.55 1.59
N VAL A 32 -11.88 8.60 2.32
CA VAL A 32 -12.78 9.71 2.71
C VAL A 32 -13.24 10.56 1.51
N GLU A 33 -12.55 10.50 0.37
CA GLU A 33 -12.96 11.23 -0.84
C GLU A 33 -14.23 10.66 -1.51
N TYR A 34 -14.64 9.43 -1.17
CA TYR A 34 -15.80 8.79 -1.79
C TYR A 34 -17.12 9.02 -1.03
N GLU A 35 -17.11 9.12 0.31
CA GLU A 35 -18.36 9.27 1.08
C GLU A 35 -18.92 10.71 1.09
N GLN A 36 -18.13 11.72 0.71
CA GLN A 36 -18.60 13.11 0.62
C GLN A 36 -19.29 13.46 -0.70
N ALA A 37 -19.22 12.60 -1.73
CA ALA A 37 -19.74 12.92 -3.07
C ALA A 37 -21.28 12.85 -3.20
N ARG A 38 -22.01 12.40 -2.18
CA ARG A 38 -23.49 12.36 -2.22
C ARG A 38 -24.18 13.66 -1.81
N GLY A 39 -23.43 14.75 -1.61
CA GLY A 39 -24.05 16.02 -1.28
C GLY A 39 -23.12 17.19 -1.52
N VAL A 40 -23.30 17.83 -2.69
CA VAL A 40 -22.90 19.22 -2.97
C VAL A 40 -21.43 19.41 -3.36
N ARG A 41 -21.22 19.63 -4.67
CA ARG A 41 -20.09 20.33 -5.32
C ARG A 41 -18.67 19.77 -5.09
N GLY A 42 -18.06 19.22 -6.14
CA GLY A 42 -16.61 19.32 -6.41
C GLY A 42 -15.64 19.03 -5.26
N ALA A 43 -15.99 18.17 -4.31
CA ALA A 43 -15.13 17.74 -3.22
C ALA A 43 -14.64 16.31 -3.52
N GLY A 44 -13.32 16.15 -3.67
CA GLY A 44 -12.67 14.89 -4.10
C GLY A 44 -11.89 15.03 -5.41
N ALA A 45 -12.05 16.13 -6.14
CA ALA A 45 -11.17 16.45 -7.26
C ALA A 45 -9.87 17.07 -6.71
N ARG A 46 -8.74 16.57 -7.19
CA ARG A 46 -7.43 17.22 -7.07
C ARG A 46 -7.50 18.60 -7.74
N PRO A 47 -6.56 19.52 -7.44
CA PRO A 47 -6.54 20.86 -8.05
C PRO A 47 -6.52 20.87 -9.59
N ASP A 48 -6.12 19.76 -10.21
CA ASP A 48 -6.12 19.54 -11.66
C ASP A 48 -7.44 18.97 -12.22
N GLY A 49 -8.48 18.84 -11.38
CA GLY A 49 -9.79 18.33 -11.76
C GLY A 49 -9.90 16.81 -11.81
N THR A 50 -8.86 16.07 -11.41
CA THR A 50 -8.84 14.60 -11.46
C THR A 50 -9.17 13.96 -10.11
N PHE A 51 -9.53 12.68 -10.14
CA PHE A 51 -9.90 11.90 -8.96
C PHE A 51 -8.87 10.79 -8.68
N SER A 52 -8.87 10.29 -7.44
CA SER A 52 -8.10 9.12 -7.02
C SER A 52 -9.02 8.05 -6.43
N GLY A 53 -8.72 6.79 -6.69
CA GLY A 53 -9.41 5.65 -6.07
C GLY A 53 -8.44 4.54 -5.73
N GLY A 54 -8.63 3.84 -4.61
CA GLY A 54 -7.64 2.89 -4.14
C GLY A 54 -8.12 2.01 -3.00
N ALA A 55 -7.27 1.06 -2.61
CA ALA A 55 -7.50 0.19 -1.48
C ALA A 55 -6.17 -0.24 -0.85
N SER A 56 -6.25 -0.82 0.35
CA SER A 56 -5.11 -1.45 1.01
C SER A 56 -5.42 -2.87 1.46
N LYS A 57 -4.36 -3.65 1.64
CA LYS A 57 -4.43 -5.03 2.10
C LYS A 57 -3.20 -5.39 2.91
N ARG A 58 -3.41 -6.16 3.99
CA ARG A 58 -2.34 -6.83 4.73
C ARG A 58 -2.12 -8.24 4.17
N VAL A 59 -0.86 -8.61 4.07
CA VAL A 59 -0.40 -9.91 3.59
C VAL A 59 0.58 -10.51 4.61
N GLY A 60 0.54 -11.83 4.78
CA GLY A 60 1.48 -12.64 5.53
C GLY A 60 2.65 -13.07 4.66
N ALA A 61 3.34 -12.09 4.09
CA ALA A 61 4.59 -12.29 3.38
C ALA A 61 5.59 -11.16 3.73
N PRO A 62 6.90 -11.43 3.69
CA PRO A 62 7.92 -10.39 3.82
C PRO A 62 7.74 -9.28 2.77
N VAL A 63 8.05 -8.04 3.15
CA VAL A 63 7.87 -6.87 2.25
C VAL A 63 8.70 -6.99 0.96
N ALA A 64 9.82 -7.72 1.00
CA ALA A 64 10.66 -7.97 -0.18
C ALA A 64 9.96 -8.86 -1.22
N GLU A 65 9.23 -9.88 -0.77
CA GLU A 65 8.46 -10.76 -1.66
C GLU A 65 7.26 -10.03 -2.24
N LEU A 66 6.57 -9.24 -1.40
CA LEU A 66 5.49 -8.36 -1.84
C LEU A 66 5.98 -7.34 -2.88
N PHE A 67 7.15 -6.75 -2.65
CA PHE A 67 7.77 -5.83 -3.61
C PHE A 67 8.05 -6.51 -4.94
N ARG A 68 8.65 -7.70 -4.93
CA ARG A 68 8.89 -8.50 -6.14
C ARG A 68 7.59 -8.81 -6.89
N ALA A 69 6.53 -9.19 -6.17
CA ALA A 69 5.22 -9.46 -6.77
C ALA A 69 4.60 -8.24 -7.46
N VAL A 70 5.00 -7.03 -7.08
CA VAL A 70 4.57 -5.78 -7.72
C VAL A 70 5.50 -5.39 -8.86
N THR A 71 6.82 -5.49 -8.73
CA THR A 71 7.77 -4.96 -9.70
C THR A 71 8.10 -5.92 -10.83
N GLU A 72 8.18 -7.22 -10.57
CA GLU A 72 8.50 -8.22 -11.59
C GLU A 72 7.30 -8.45 -12.50
N ALA A 73 7.48 -8.28 -13.81
CA ALA A 73 6.37 -8.35 -14.77
C ALA A 73 5.67 -9.72 -14.76
N SER A 74 6.43 -10.83 -14.65
CA SER A 74 5.88 -12.18 -14.60
C SER A 74 5.05 -12.45 -13.34
N GLU A 75 5.48 -11.93 -12.19
CA GLU A 75 4.74 -12.08 -10.94
C GLU A 75 3.51 -11.16 -10.91
N ARG A 76 3.65 -9.94 -11.43
CA ARG A 76 2.56 -8.97 -11.50
C ARG A 76 1.41 -9.47 -12.37
N GLU A 77 1.70 -10.13 -13.49
CA GLU A 77 0.67 -10.69 -14.38
C GLU A 77 -0.25 -11.70 -13.66
N ARG A 78 0.24 -12.38 -12.62
CA ARG A 78 -0.54 -13.39 -11.87
C ARG A 78 -1.73 -12.81 -11.11
N TRP A 79 -1.70 -11.52 -10.76
CA TRP A 79 -2.74 -10.87 -9.95
C TRP A 79 -3.27 -9.56 -10.54
N LEU A 80 -2.52 -8.95 -11.47
CA LEU A 80 -2.91 -7.76 -12.21
C LEU A 80 -2.80 -7.99 -13.74
N PRO A 81 -3.53 -8.97 -14.29
CA PRO A 81 -3.44 -9.29 -15.71
C PRO A 81 -4.07 -8.21 -16.59
N GLY A 82 -3.53 -8.06 -17.81
CA GLY A 82 -4.12 -7.20 -18.84
C GLY A 82 -4.00 -5.70 -18.60
N VAL A 83 -3.20 -5.26 -17.62
CA VAL A 83 -2.91 -3.84 -17.37
C VAL A 83 -1.53 -3.50 -17.92
N GLN A 84 -1.48 -2.66 -18.94
CA GLN A 84 -0.23 -2.18 -19.51
C GLN A 84 0.37 -1.08 -18.64
N LEU A 85 1.51 -1.39 -18.01
CA LEU A 85 2.18 -0.50 -17.07
C LEU A 85 3.59 -0.17 -17.55
N THR A 86 3.93 1.12 -17.50
CA THR A 86 5.29 1.60 -17.68
C THR A 86 5.83 2.08 -16.34
N GLU A 87 6.92 1.48 -15.85
CA GLU A 87 7.52 1.86 -14.58
C GLU A 87 8.12 3.26 -14.65
N ARG A 88 7.78 4.11 -13.67
CA ARG A 88 8.39 5.43 -13.48
C ARG A 88 9.52 5.37 -12.46
N THR A 89 9.24 4.75 -11.32
CA THR A 89 10.16 4.68 -10.19
C THR A 89 9.74 3.54 -9.30
N ALA A 90 10.71 2.78 -8.82
CA ALA A 90 10.55 1.82 -7.75
C ALA A 90 11.59 2.06 -6.66
N THR A 91 11.18 1.89 -5.41
CA THR A 91 12.05 1.93 -4.22
C THR A 91 11.81 0.66 -3.44
N ALA A 92 12.84 -0.18 -3.38
CA ALA A 92 12.80 -1.51 -2.79
C ALA A 92 12.08 -1.53 -1.44
N GLY A 93 11.09 -2.42 -1.31
CA GLY A 93 10.31 -2.62 -0.09
C GLY A 93 9.42 -1.46 0.34
N ARG A 94 9.33 -0.38 -0.45
CA ARG A 94 8.62 0.85 -0.06
C ARG A 94 7.56 1.30 -1.05
N SER A 95 7.89 1.39 -2.34
CA SER A 95 6.94 1.93 -3.31
C SER A 95 7.29 1.58 -4.74
N ALA A 96 6.28 1.50 -5.60
CA ALA A 96 6.44 1.40 -7.05
C ALA A 96 5.37 2.25 -7.73
N ARG A 97 5.75 3.02 -8.77
CA ARG A 97 4.85 3.94 -9.48
C ARG A 97 4.88 3.66 -10.97
N TYR A 98 3.69 3.62 -11.57
CA TYR A 98 3.49 3.25 -12.97
C TYR A 98 2.60 4.28 -13.68
N ASP A 99 2.94 4.58 -14.93
CA ASP A 99 1.99 5.18 -15.87
C ASP A 99 1.20 4.06 -16.55
N VAL A 100 -0.10 4.29 -16.77
CA VAL A 100 -1.02 3.38 -17.48
C VAL A 100 -1.25 3.92 -18.90
N SER A 101 -1.47 3.03 -19.87
CA SER A 101 -1.65 3.43 -21.29
C SER A 101 -2.85 4.33 -21.55
N ASP A 102 -3.85 4.34 -20.66
CA ASP A 102 -5.01 5.24 -20.70
C ASP A 102 -4.73 6.66 -20.18
N GLY A 103 -3.48 6.95 -19.77
CA GLY A 103 -3.06 8.25 -19.23
C GLY A 103 -3.23 8.41 -17.72
N SER A 104 -3.83 7.41 -17.06
CA SER A 104 -3.91 7.34 -15.60
C SER A 104 -2.61 6.87 -14.96
N ARG A 105 -2.56 6.82 -13.63
CA ARG A 105 -1.38 6.39 -12.88
C ARG A 105 -1.73 5.46 -11.75
N ILE A 106 -0.81 4.55 -11.45
CA ILE A 106 -0.93 3.66 -10.29
C ILE A 106 0.29 3.82 -9.39
N ALA A 107 0.04 4.07 -8.11
CA ALA A 107 1.05 4.12 -7.06
C ALA A 107 0.83 3.01 -6.04
N PHE A 108 1.81 2.14 -5.89
CA PHE A 108 1.88 1.16 -4.82
C PHE A 108 2.77 1.69 -3.70
N THR A 109 2.28 1.63 -2.47
CA THR A 109 3.06 1.87 -1.26
C THR A 109 3.02 0.63 -0.39
N MET A 110 4.16 0.24 0.15
CA MET A 110 4.35 -0.96 0.94
C MET A 110 5.02 -0.63 2.27
N ARG A 111 4.73 -1.45 3.28
CA ARG A 111 5.32 -1.33 4.61
C ARG A 111 5.44 -2.70 5.26
N ALA A 112 6.62 -2.99 5.82
CA ALA A 112 6.82 -4.17 6.67
C ALA A 112 6.06 -4.02 8.00
N LEU A 113 5.40 -5.10 8.44
CA LEU A 113 4.67 -5.24 9.71
C LEU A 113 5.27 -6.38 10.56
N GLY A 114 6.60 -6.49 10.55
CA GLY A 114 7.36 -7.64 11.03
C GLY A 114 8.16 -8.27 9.90
N ASP A 115 8.78 -9.41 10.18
CA ASP A 115 9.63 -10.12 9.23
C ASP A 115 8.82 -10.90 8.19
N ASP A 116 7.63 -11.37 8.57
CA ASP A 116 6.76 -12.27 7.81
C ASP A 116 5.44 -11.62 7.35
N ARG A 117 5.27 -10.33 7.59
CA ARG A 117 4.01 -9.63 7.35
C ARG A 117 4.26 -8.26 6.75
N ALA A 118 3.40 -7.85 5.83
CA ALA A 118 3.46 -6.54 5.20
C ALA A 118 2.05 -5.99 4.92
N GLU A 119 2.00 -4.71 4.60
CA GLU A 119 0.82 -4.00 4.14
C GLU A 119 1.14 -3.32 2.82
N ILE A 120 0.21 -3.40 1.87
CA ILE A 120 0.26 -2.71 0.59
C ILE A 120 -0.97 -1.84 0.43
N ALA A 121 -0.78 -0.64 -0.12
CA ALA A 121 -1.83 0.23 -0.62
C ALA A 121 -1.60 0.48 -2.11
N ALA A 122 -2.68 0.43 -2.88
CA ALA A 122 -2.70 0.82 -4.29
C ALA A 122 -3.58 2.07 -4.44
N GLU A 123 -3.06 3.09 -5.09
CA GLU A 123 -3.78 4.30 -5.47
C GLU A 123 -3.77 4.43 -6.99
N HIS A 124 -4.96 4.58 -7.58
CA HIS A 124 -5.17 4.86 -8.99
C HIS A 124 -5.53 6.33 -9.12
N GLU A 125 -4.60 7.11 -9.65
CA GLU A 125 -4.71 8.55 -9.79
C GLU A 125 -5.14 8.92 -11.21
N ARG A 126 -5.55 10.19 -11.36
CA ARG A 126 -5.93 10.80 -12.64
C ARG A 126 -7.19 10.19 -13.25
N LEU A 127 -8.12 9.76 -12.39
CA LEU A 127 -9.42 9.28 -12.82
C LEU A 127 -10.31 10.45 -13.24
N PRO A 128 -11.17 10.26 -14.26
CA PRO A 128 -11.93 11.35 -14.87
C PRO A 128 -13.05 11.90 -13.97
N ASP A 129 -13.59 11.05 -13.09
CA ASP A 129 -14.73 11.39 -12.25
C ASP A 129 -14.78 10.50 -10.98
N ALA A 130 -15.73 10.83 -10.10
CA ALA A 130 -15.94 10.12 -8.84
C ALA A 130 -16.48 8.68 -9.03
N GLU A 131 -17.19 8.39 -10.13
CA GLU A 131 -17.71 7.06 -10.41
C GLU A 131 -16.56 6.12 -10.80
N ALA A 132 -15.64 6.58 -11.65
CA ALA A 132 -14.40 5.88 -11.97
C ALA A 132 -13.54 5.64 -10.72
N ALA A 133 -13.45 6.61 -9.81
CA ALA A 133 -12.79 6.44 -8.51
C ALA A 133 -13.44 5.35 -7.64
N ALA A 134 -14.78 5.31 -7.60
CA ALA A 134 -15.53 4.29 -6.88
C ALA A 134 -15.27 2.88 -7.44
N HIS A 135 -15.33 2.74 -8.77
CA HIS A 135 -15.03 1.49 -9.47
C HIS A 135 -13.59 1.05 -9.23
N ALA A 136 -12.63 1.99 -9.25
CA ALA A 136 -11.25 1.70 -8.92
C ALA A 136 -11.11 1.18 -7.48
N CYS A 137 -11.73 1.84 -6.49
CA CYS A 137 -11.72 1.38 -5.10
C CYS A 137 -12.18 -0.08 -4.95
N GLN A 138 -13.29 -0.45 -5.60
CA GLN A 138 -13.79 -1.83 -5.54
C GLN A 138 -12.84 -2.80 -6.27
N ALA A 139 -12.41 -2.46 -7.48
CA ALA A 139 -11.53 -3.32 -8.26
C ALA A 139 -10.16 -3.53 -7.57
N TRP A 140 -9.66 -2.54 -6.82
CA TRP A 140 -8.44 -2.69 -6.03
C TRP A 140 -8.61 -3.58 -4.81
N LYS A 141 -9.77 -3.58 -4.15
CA LYS A 141 -10.03 -4.54 -3.06
C LYS A 141 -9.92 -5.98 -3.57
N ASP A 142 -10.48 -6.24 -4.75
CA ASP A 142 -10.50 -7.57 -5.35
C ASP A 142 -9.09 -7.96 -5.83
N ARG A 143 -8.39 -7.08 -6.56
CA ARG A 143 -7.01 -7.31 -7.02
C ARG A 143 -6.03 -7.53 -5.88
N LEU A 144 -6.11 -6.72 -4.82
CA LEU A 144 -5.23 -6.90 -3.66
C LEU A 144 -5.58 -8.16 -2.86
N ALA A 145 -6.82 -8.65 -2.93
CA ALA A 145 -7.16 -9.96 -2.38
C ALA A 145 -6.53 -11.10 -3.21
N THR A 146 -6.52 -11.00 -4.54
CA THR A 146 -5.80 -11.95 -5.42
C THR A 146 -4.30 -11.90 -5.17
N LEU A 147 -3.71 -10.71 -5.07
CA LEU A 147 -2.29 -10.54 -4.70
C LEU A 147 -1.96 -11.25 -3.40
N LYS A 148 -2.78 -11.04 -2.35
CA LYS A 148 -2.61 -11.73 -1.07
C LYS A 148 -2.56 -13.25 -1.25
N ALA A 149 -3.49 -13.82 -2.01
CA ALA A 149 -3.52 -15.26 -2.24
C ALA A 149 -2.28 -15.76 -3.00
N VAL A 150 -1.78 -14.98 -3.96
CA VAL A 150 -0.60 -15.31 -4.78
C VAL A 150 0.71 -15.27 -3.99
N VAL A 151 0.85 -14.34 -3.03
CA VAL A 151 2.08 -14.20 -2.24
C VAL A 151 2.10 -15.07 -0.99
N GLU A 152 0.96 -15.61 -0.58
CA GLU A 152 0.83 -16.52 0.58
C GLU A 152 0.75 -18.01 0.19
N SER A 153 0.78 -18.31 -1.11
CA SER A 153 0.81 -19.67 -1.66
C SER A 153 2.23 -20.20 -1.78
#